data_AF-A0AAD9K5N3-F1
#
_entry.id   AF-A0AAD9K5N3-F1
#
_cell.length_a   1.000
_cell.length_b   1.000
_cell.length_c   1.000
_cell.angle_alpha   90.00
_cell.angle_beta   90.00
_cell.angle_gamma   90.00
#
_symmetry.space_group_name_H-M   'P 1'
#
loop_
_entity.id
_entity.type
_entity.pdbx_description
1 polymer ?
#
loop_
_entity_poly.entity_id
_entity_poly.type
_entity_poly.pdbx_seq_one_letter_code
_entity_poly.pdbx_strand_id
1 'polypeptide(L)'
;MAASIVLWFLVLWFVLYTSDCAVYNIIHQTPSDCKKGELDKTHEFFDISQLQCQPCTQNSTLQTVSADGLRCVCKNGMKIIQDFGGASIQCEPCPQGTVTSSNGWSCVACENGVDPISNQCNTCQDKNVDGTKQSRNIGVERILNGSWAESPPKRICETCDLETTPNSEGTQCFRCNQILSVLPSRTDCVCPEQNQAPGGVCFQSPDDIVEENQQLYKVEFQFHIKNCACTS
;
A
#
# COMPACT_ATOMS: atom_id res chain seq x y z
N MET A 1 19.52 33.14 63.67
CA MET A 1 19.68 31.95 62.81
C MET A 1 18.37 31.19 62.56
N ALA A 2 17.41 31.13 63.50
CA ALA A 2 16.13 30.43 63.31
C ALA A 2 15.17 31.07 62.29
N ALA A 3 15.07 32.40 62.22
CA ALA A 3 14.12 33.09 61.33
C ALA A 3 14.41 32.90 59.83
N SER A 4 15.68 32.72 59.46
CA SER A 4 16.07 32.50 58.06
C SER A 4 15.69 31.11 57.57
N ILE A 5 15.81 30.09 58.43
CA ILE A 5 15.47 28.70 58.11
C ILE A 5 13.95 28.55 57.88
N VAL A 6 13.12 29.20 58.69
CA VAL A 6 11.65 29.17 58.54
C VAL A 6 11.20 29.82 57.22
N LEU A 7 11.87 30.90 56.80
CA LEU A 7 11.57 31.55 55.53
C LEU A 7 11.91 30.64 54.33
N TRP A 8 13.03 29.91 54.40
CA TRP A 8 13.42 28.93 53.39
C TRP A 8 12.44 27.75 53.30
N PHE A 9 11.96 27.23 54.44
CA PHE A 9 10.94 26.18 54.45
C PHE A 9 9.59 26.67 53.89
N LEU A 10 9.19 27.91 54.18
CA LEU A 10 7.97 28.49 53.61
C LEU A 10 8.07 28.71 52.10
N VAL A 11 9.24 29.14 51.59
CA VAL A 11 9.48 29.29 50.14
C VAL A 11 9.52 27.93 49.45
N LEU A 12 10.19 26.93 50.03
CA LEU A 12 10.20 25.55 49.50
C LEU A 12 8.79 24.93 49.48
N TRP A 13 8.01 25.17 50.52
CA TRP A 13 6.63 24.70 50.59
C TRP A 13 5.74 25.40 49.55
N PHE A 14 5.94 26.70 49.33
CA PHE A 14 5.22 27.45 48.29
C PHE A 14 5.58 26.98 46.87
N VAL A 15 6.86 26.71 46.60
CA VAL A 15 7.34 26.20 45.29
C VAL A 15 6.85 24.77 45.03
N LEU A 16 6.75 23.92 46.06
CA LEU A 16 6.20 22.57 45.94
C LEU A 16 4.66 22.59 45.77
N TYR A 17 3.98 23.59 46.32
CA TYR A 17 2.52 23.74 46.20
C TYR A 17 2.09 24.26 44.82
N THR A 18 2.93 25.05 44.16
CA THR A 18 2.73 25.50 42.77
C THR A 18 3.29 24.49 41.78
N SER A 19 2.81 23.25 41.85
CA SER A 19 3.04 22.26 40.80
C SER A 19 1.97 22.47 39.72
N ASP A 20 2.24 23.37 38.76
CA ASP A 20 1.32 23.60 37.65
C ASP A 20 1.21 22.33 36.78
N CYS A 21 0.04 21.68 36.81
CA CYS A 21 -0.31 20.68 35.82
C CYS A 21 -0.55 21.40 34.49
N ALA A 22 0.40 21.30 33.56
CA ALA A 22 0.20 21.80 32.21
C ALA A 22 -0.87 20.96 31.50
N VAL A 23 -2.07 21.52 31.36
CA VAL A 23 -3.15 20.93 30.56
C VAL A 23 -2.96 21.38 29.11
N TYR A 24 -2.62 20.43 28.24
CA TYR A 24 -2.52 20.68 26.80
C TYR A 24 -3.79 20.18 26.12
N ASN A 25 -4.46 21.07 25.38
CA ASN A 25 -5.55 20.70 24.49
C ASN A 25 -4.96 20.49 23.09
N ILE A 26 -4.93 19.23 22.63
CA ILE A 26 -4.54 18.90 21.25
C ILE A 26 -5.83 18.81 20.44
N ILE A 27 -5.90 19.57 19.34
CA ILE A 27 -7.03 19.47 18.40
C ILE A 27 -6.97 18.07 17.79
N HIS A 28 -8.05 17.31 17.93
CA HIS A 28 -8.16 16.00 17.30
C HIS A 28 -8.23 16.18 15.77
N GLN A 29 -7.15 15.82 15.08
CA GLN A 29 -7.05 15.78 13.62
C GLN A 29 -6.84 14.34 13.17
N THR A 30 -7.37 14.03 12.00
CA THR A 30 -7.25 12.75 11.31
C THR A 30 -6.66 12.96 9.91
N PRO A 31 -6.16 11.91 9.24
CA PRO A 31 -5.65 12.03 7.88
C PRO A 31 -6.65 12.62 6.87
N SER A 32 -7.95 12.42 7.08
CA SER A 32 -9.00 13.01 6.25
C SER A 32 -9.15 14.52 6.39
N ASP A 33 -8.65 15.11 7.48
CA ASP A 33 -8.76 16.55 7.74
C ASP A 33 -7.67 17.35 7.02
N CYS A 34 -6.61 16.69 6.54
CA CYS A 34 -5.49 17.34 5.87
C CYS A 34 -5.86 17.80 4.46
N LYS A 35 -5.39 18.99 4.08
CA LYS A 35 -5.73 19.58 2.78
C LYS A 35 -5.09 18.81 1.65
N LYS A 36 -5.92 18.44 0.68
CA LYS A 36 -5.46 17.98 -0.63
C LYS A 36 -5.05 19.22 -1.42
N GLY A 37 -3.77 19.31 -1.78
CA GLY A 37 -3.23 20.48 -2.48
C GLY A 37 -4.01 20.77 -3.76
N GLU A 38 -4.32 22.05 -3.99
CA GLU A 38 -4.81 22.52 -5.30
C GLU A 38 -3.64 22.57 -6.30
N LEU A 39 -3.94 22.87 -7.57
CA LEU A 39 -2.91 23.03 -8.60
C LEU A 39 -1.82 24.02 -8.11
N ASP A 40 -0.56 23.59 -8.18
CA ASP A 40 0.65 24.31 -7.73
C ASP A 40 0.76 24.62 -6.22
N LYS A 41 -0.17 24.14 -5.39
CA LYS A 41 -0.04 24.16 -3.92
C LYS A 41 0.46 22.82 -3.40
N THR A 42 1.07 22.81 -2.22
CA THR A 42 1.53 21.56 -1.58
C THR A 42 0.34 20.79 -1.03
N HIS A 43 0.42 19.46 -1.04
CA HIS A 43 -0.53 18.63 -0.29
C HIS A 43 -0.12 18.60 1.18
N GLU A 44 -1.07 18.31 2.08
CA GLU A 44 -0.78 18.04 3.48
C GLU A 44 -0.97 16.55 3.79
N PHE A 45 -0.11 16.00 4.64
CA PHE A 45 -0.23 14.66 5.20
C PHE A 45 -0.35 14.76 6.71
N PHE A 46 -0.86 13.72 7.35
CA PHE A 46 -0.97 13.67 8.81
C PHE A 46 0.32 13.10 9.43
N ASP A 47 1.07 13.94 10.14
CA ASP A 47 2.25 13.52 10.90
C ASP A 47 1.82 12.94 12.24
N ILE A 48 1.86 11.62 12.35
CA ILE A 48 1.50 10.88 13.57
C ILE A 48 2.38 11.22 14.78
N SER A 49 3.60 11.72 14.56
CA SER A 49 4.53 12.07 15.64
C SER A 49 4.15 13.40 16.29
N GLN A 50 3.57 14.30 15.50
CA GLN A 50 3.14 15.62 15.93
C GLN A 50 1.62 15.71 16.10
N LEU A 51 0.88 14.67 15.71
CA LEU A 51 -0.58 14.59 15.72
C LEU A 51 -1.26 15.75 14.98
N GLN A 52 -0.65 16.20 13.88
CA GLN A 52 -1.14 17.34 13.09
C GLN A 52 -0.84 17.20 11.60
N CYS A 53 -1.60 17.91 10.77
CA CYS A 53 -1.32 18.01 9.34
C CYS A 53 -0.03 18.81 9.08
N GLN A 54 0.81 18.30 8.20
CA GLN A 54 2.06 18.92 7.76
C GLN A 54 2.09 19.01 6.23
N PRO A 55 2.58 20.11 5.66
CA PRO A 55 2.70 20.24 4.22
C PRO A 55 3.83 19.37 3.66
N CYS A 56 3.64 18.87 2.45
CA CYS A 56 4.71 18.30 1.63
C CYS A 56 5.70 19.39 1.19
N THR A 57 6.96 19.00 1.01
CA THR A 57 8.04 19.95 0.67
C THR A 57 7.93 20.47 -0.77
N GLN A 58 7.48 19.64 -1.71
CA GLN A 58 7.28 20.04 -3.10
C GLN A 58 5.78 20.21 -3.42
N ASN A 59 5.52 21.00 -4.46
CA ASN A 59 4.17 21.30 -4.93
C ASN A 59 3.41 20.04 -5.43
N SER A 60 2.10 20.21 -5.66
CA SER A 60 1.19 19.17 -6.13
C SER A 60 1.49 18.62 -7.53
N THR A 61 2.43 19.20 -8.29
CA THR A 61 2.83 18.68 -9.60
C THR A 61 3.84 17.53 -9.44
N LEU A 62 4.74 17.60 -8.46
CA LEU A 62 5.76 16.57 -8.20
C LEU A 62 5.37 15.58 -7.11
N GLN A 63 4.66 16.05 -6.07
CA GLN A 63 4.33 15.27 -4.89
C GLN A 63 2.83 15.14 -4.67
N THR A 64 2.46 14.06 -4.00
CA THR A 64 1.11 13.77 -3.52
C THR A 64 1.20 13.11 -2.15
N VAL A 65 0.06 12.82 -1.54
CA VAL A 65 -0.02 12.07 -0.28
C VAL A 65 -0.17 10.58 -0.59
N SER A 66 0.41 9.73 0.26
CA SER A 66 0.17 8.29 0.25
C SER A 66 -1.31 7.95 0.45
N ALA A 67 -1.71 6.73 0.05
CA ALA A 67 -3.09 6.28 0.14
C ALA A 67 -3.65 6.27 1.58
N ASP A 68 -2.79 6.04 2.57
CA ASP A 68 -3.13 6.11 4.00
C ASP A 68 -3.16 7.54 4.56
N GLY A 69 -2.72 8.55 3.81
CA GLY A 69 -2.70 9.94 4.24
C GLY A 69 -1.54 10.32 5.18
N LEU A 70 -0.59 9.42 5.41
CA LEU A 70 0.40 9.56 6.50
C LEU A 70 1.78 10.05 6.08
N ARG A 71 2.03 10.22 4.78
CA ARG A 71 3.31 10.73 4.27
C ARG A 71 3.18 11.31 2.87
N CYS A 72 4.17 12.11 2.48
CA CYS A 72 4.34 12.54 1.11
C CYS A 72 4.97 11.44 0.26
N VAL A 73 4.57 11.35 -1.00
CA VAL A 73 5.11 10.43 -2.00
C VAL A 73 5.25 11.14 -3.34
N CYS A 74 6.17 10.65 -4.18
CA CYS A 74 6.30 11.15 -5.56
C CYS A 74 5.07 10.73 -6.39
N LYS A 75 4.61 11.63 -7.26
CA LYS A 75 3.57 11.30 -8.24
C LYS A 75 4.08 10.33 -9.30
N ASN A 76 3.17 9.61 -9.96
CA ASN A 76 3.49 8.80 -11.12
C ASN A 76 4.21 9.64 -12.19
N GLY A 77 5.26 9.08 -12.79
CA GLY A 77 6.12 9.78 -13.74
C GLY A 77 7.21 10.63 -13.08
N MET A 78 7.29 10.65 -11.75
CA MET A 78 8.37 11.26 -10.98
C MET A 78 9.18 10.19 -10.27
N LYS A 79 10.51 10.33 -10.20
CA LYS A 79 11.37 9.46 -9.39
C LYS A 79 11.84 10.17 -8.13
N ILE A 80 12.17 9.37 -7.13
CA ILE A 80 12.77 9.80 -5.87
C ILE A 80 14.24 10.14 -6.11
N ILE A 81 14.66 11.32 -5.65
CA ILE A 81 16.07 11.74 -5.58
C ILE A 81 16.58 11.80 -4.14
N GLN A 82 15.67 11.93 -3.18
CA GLN A 82 15.96 11.94 -1.75
C GLN A 82 14.73 11.49 -0.98
N ASP A 83 14.92 10.67 0.06
CA ASP A 83 13.85 10.24 0.95
C ASP A 83 14.38 10.14 2.38
N PHE A 84 14.03 11.14 3.21
CA PHE A 84 14.27 11.12 4.65
C PHE A 84 12.97 10.87 5.45
N GLY A 85 11.90 10.43 4.79
CA GLY A 85 10.59 10.22 5.39
C GLY A 85 9.79 11.51 5.62
N GLY A 86 8.51 11.33 5.97
CA GLY A 86 7.58 12.42 6.25
C GLY A 86 7.44 13.41 5.09
N ALA A 87 7.71 14.69 5.36
CA ALA A 87 7.71 15.76 4.37
C ALA A 87 8.98 15.78 3.51
N SER A 88 10.08 15.20 3.98
CA SER A 88 11.44 15.37 3.45
C SER A 88 11.79 14.40 2.32
N ILE A 89 10.80 14.05 1.52
CA ILE A 89 10.99 13.39 0.23
C ILE A 89 11.21 14.45 -0.85
N GLN A 90 12.02 14.15 -1.86
CA GLN A 90 12.21 14.97 -3.05
C GLN A 90 12.12 14.12 -4.31
N CYS A 91 11.48 14.70 -5.32
CA CYS A 91 11.09 14.06 -6.56
C CYS A 91 11.53 14.90 -7.76
N GLU A 92 11.88 14.23 -8.85
CA GLU A 92 12.15 14.85 -10.15
C GLU A 92 11.41 14.11 -11.27
N PRO A 93 11.02 14.81 -12.36
CA PRO A 93 10.32 14.18 -13.47
C PRO A 93 11.19 13.17 -14.20
N CYS A 94 10.57 12.06 -14.58
CA CYS A 94 11.18 11.11 -15.51
C CYS A 94 11.25 11.69 -16.92
N PRO A 95 12.29 11.33 -17.70
CA PRO A 95 12.37 11.68 -19.12
C PRO A 95 11.13 11.22 -19.90
N GLN A 96 10.81 11.93 -20.98
CA GLN A 96 9.69 11.54 -21.86
C GLN A 96 9.82 10.10 -22.35
N GLY A 97 8.71 9.37 -22.33
CA GLY A 97 8.67 7.96 -22.74
C GLY A 97 9.15 6.98 -21.68
N THR A 98 9.50 7.45 -20.49
CA THR A 98 9.87 6.60 -19.34
C THR A 98 8.91 6.84 -18.17
N VAL A 99 8.80 5.84 -17.30
CA VAL A 99 7.97 5.89 -16.09
C VAL A 99 8.81 5.63 -14.86
N THR A 100 8.26 5.94 -13.69
CA THR A 100 8.86 5.59 -12.41
C THR A 100 9.04 4.07 -12.28
N SER A 101 10.21 3.64 -11.84
CA SER A 101 10.49 2.24 -11.50
C SER A 101 9.61 1.76 -10.35
N SER A 102 9.45 0.45 -10.24
CA SER A 102 8.67 -0.22 -9.19
C SER A 102 9.06 0.20 -7.76
N ASN A 103 10.35 0.48 -7.54
CA ASN A 103 10.87 0.94 -6.26
C ASN A 103 10.86 2.47 -6.08
N GLY A 104 10.48 3.25 -7.10
CA GLY A 104 10.42 4.71 -7.03
C GLY A 104 11.71 5.47 -7.37
N TRP A 105 12.87 4.82 -7.38
CA TRP A 105 14.19 5.51 -7.40
C TRP A 105 14.79 5.75 -8.78
N SER A 106 14.14 5.32 -9.85
CA SER A 106 14.69 5.36 -11.20
C SER A 106 13.59 5.57 -12.23
N CYS A 107 14.00 5.86 -13.46
CA CYS A 107 13.10 5.91 -14.60
C CYS A 107 13.41 4.75 -15.53
N VAL A 108 12.37 4.07 -16.01
CA VAL A 108 12.47 2.88 -16.84
C VAL A 108 11.59 3.02 -18.08
N ALA A 109 12.04 2.45 -19.19
CA ALA A 109 11.18 2.26 -20.37
C ALA A 109 10.18 1.13 -20.14
N CYS A 110 9.10 1.08 -20.91
CA CYS A 110 8.08 0.04 -20.84
C CYS A 110 8.08 -0.80 -22.11
N GLU A 111 8.12 -2.13 -21.99
CA GLU A 111 8.00 -3.03 -23.15
C GLU A 111 6.70 -2.84 -23.92
N ASN A 112 5.57 -2.80 -23.22
CA ASN A 112 4.24 -2.66 -23.82
C ASN A 112 3.78 -1.20 -23.94
N GLY A 113 4.72 -0.25 -23.86
CA GLY A 113 4.40 1.17 -23.86
C GLY A 113 3.87 1.70 -22.52
N VAL A 114 3.62 3.01 -22.50
CA VAL A 114 3.17 3.78 -21.34
C VAL A 114 1.70 4.14 -21.53
N ASP A 115 0.89 3.97 -20.48
CA ASP A 115 -0.45 4.53 -20.43
C ASP A 115 -0.36 6.05 -20.22
N PRO A 116 -0.83 6.87 -21.19
CA PRO A 116 -0.71 8.33 -21.14
C PRO A 116 -1.54 8.97 -20.01
N ILE A 117 -2.53 8.25 -19.45
CA ILE A 117 -3.39 8.76 -18.38
C ILE A 117 -2.73 8.53 -17.02
N SER A 118 -2.32 7.30 -16.74
CA SER A 118 -1.74 6.93 -15.44
C SER A 118 -0.26 7.25 -15.31
N ASN A 119 0.45 7.48 -16.43
CA ASN A 119 1.92 7.56 -16.50
C ASN A 119 2.60 6.31 -15.92
N GLN A 120 2.02 5.14 -16.19
CA GLN A 120 2.53 3.84 -15.79
C GLN A 120 2.73 2.94 -17.01
N CYS A 121 3.53 1.88 -16.89
CA CYS A 121 3.61 0.89 -17.97
C CYS A 121 2.26 0.19 -18.13
N ASN A 122 1.91 -0.09 -19.39
CA ASN A 122 0.80 -0.99 -19.68
C ASN A 122 1.03 -2.36 -19.04
N THR A 123 -0.04 -3.00 -18.59
CA THR A 123 0.03 -4.32 -17.96
C THR A 123 0.60 -5.36 -18.92
N CYS A 124 1.33 -6.33 -18.38
CA CYS A 124 1.75 -7.50 -19.12
C CYS A 124 0.50 -8.35 -19.40
N GLN A 125 -0.11 -8.13 -20.56
CA GLN A 125 -1.24 -8.94 -21.02
C GLN A 125 -0.72 -10.14 -21.81
N ASP A 126 -1.23 -11.32 -21.50
CA ASP A 126 -1.15 -12.44 -22.43
C ASP A 126 -1.99 -12.08 -23.66
N LYS A 127 -1.38 -12.19 -24.85
CA LYS A 127 -2.15 -12.28 -26.09
C LYS A 127 -2.94 -13.59 -26.02
N ASN A 128 -4.15 -13.55 -25.50
CA ASN A 128 -5.01 -14.71 -25.47
C ASN A 128 -5.43 -15.08 -26.91
N VAL A 129 -5.13 -16.32 -27.29
CA VAL A 129 -5.69 -17.00 -28.46
C VAL A 129 -7.08 -17.59 -28.13
N ASP A 130 -7.49 -17.65 -26.85
CA ASP A 130 -8.67 -18.45 -26.45
C ASP A 130 -9.58 -17.85 -25.34
N GLY A 131 -9.57 -16.53 -25.14
CA GLY A 131 -10.60 -15.85 -24.33
C GLY A 131 -10.58 -16.06 -22.80
N THR A 132 -9.79 -16.98 -22.25
CA THR A 132 -9.64 -17.17 -20.79
C THR A 132 -8.67 -16.12 -20.20
N LYS A 133 -9.21 -15.14 -19.47
CA LYS A 133 -8.46 -14.06 -18.80
C LYS A 133 -7.57 -14.57 -17.65
N GLN A 134 -6.45 -15.18 -17.94
CA GLN A 134 -5.38 -15.32 -16.95
C GLN A 134 -4.06 -14.97 -17.61
N SER A 135 -3.63 -13.72 -17.44
CA SER A 135 -2.27 -13.35 -17.79
C SER A 135 -1.33 -14.14 -16.90
N ARG A 136 -0.39 -14.89 -17.48
CA ARG A 136 0.72 -15.53 -16.76
C ARG A 136 1.96 -14.64 -16.71
N ASN A 137 1.88 -13.44 -17.28
CA ASN A 137 3.01 -12.54 -17.35
C ASN A 137 3.04 -11.55 -16.19
N ILE A 138 4.25 -11.29 -15.67
CA ILE A 138 4.54 -10.25 -14.68
C ILE A 138 5.49 -9.20 -15.24
N GLY A 139 5.40 -7.98 -14.72
CA GLY A 139 6.34 -6.91 -15.05
C GLY A 139 7.63 -7.02 -14.23
N VAL A 140 8.77 -7.20 -14.89
CA VAL A 140 10.09 -7.35 -14.28
C VAL A 140 11.01 -6.20 -14.71
N GLU A 141 11.69 -5.58 -13.74
CA GLU A 141 12.69 -4.54 -14.01
C GLU A 141 14.10 -4.99 -13.64
N ARG A 142 14.22 -5.83 -12.61
CA ARG A 142 15.47 -6.29 -12.03
C ARG A 142 15.43 -7.79 -11.82
N ILE A 143 16.58 -8.42 -11.99
CA ILE A 143 16.78 -9.82 -11.64
C ILE A 143 17.11 -9.98 -10.15
N LEU A 144 17.12 -11.22 -9.66
CA LEU A 144 17.25 -11.55 -8.23
C LEU A 144 18.49 -10.96 -7.54
N ASN A 145 19.58 -10.73 -8.28
CA ASN A 145 20.78 -10.11 -7.72
C ASN A 145 20.69 -8.58 -7.61
N GLY A 146 19.55 -7.99 -7.95
CA GLY A 146 19.31 -6.55 -7.95
C GLY A 146 19.80 -5.82 -9.20
N SER A 147 20.43 -6.48 -10.16
CA SER A 147 20.83 -5.87 -11.44
C SER A 147 19.61 -5.62 -12.32
N TRP A 148 19.68 -4.63 -13.22
CA TRP A 148 18.62 -4.42 -14.21
C TRP A 148 18.48 -5.66 -15.11
N ALA A 149 17.24 -6.06 -15.39
CA ALA A 149 16.95 -7.15 -16.32
C ALA A 149 17.39 -6.81 -17.75
N GLU A 150 17.30 -5.52 -18.10
CA GLU A 150 17.68 -4.98 -19.41
C GLU A 150 18.59 -3.75 -19.27
N SER A 151 19.41 -3.51 -20.28
CA SER A 151 20.26 -2.32 -20.39
C SER A 151 20.10 -1.69 -21.77
N PRO A 152 19.45 -0.51 -21.90
CA PRO A 152 19.05 0.42 -20.83
C PRO A 152 17.89 -0.08 -19.94
N PRO A 153 17.71 0.47 -18.72
CA PRO A 153 16.66 0.03 -17.79
C PRO A 153 15.27 0.02 -18.40
N LYS A 154 14.62 -1.14 -18.37
CA LYS A 154 13.31 -1.38 -18.98
C LYS A 154 12.50 -2.35 -18.13
N ARG A 155 11.20 -2.09 -18.01
CA ARG A 155 10.22 -3.04 -17.48
C ARG A 155 9.79 -3.97 -18.61
N ILE A 156 10.16 -5.24 -18.49
CA ILE A 156 9.84 -6.33 -19.43
C ILE A 156 8.76 -7.23 -18.87
N CYS A 157 8.12 -8.00 -19.72
CA CYS A 157 7.12 -9.00 -19.33
C CYS A 157 7.76 -10.39 -19.33
N GLU A 158 7.77 -11.02 -18.15
CA GLU A 158 8.22 -12.40 -17.99
C GLU A 158 7.05 -13.31 -17.65
N THR A 159 7.03 -14.50 -18.25
CA THR A 159 6.00 -15.51 -17.98
C THR A 159 6.35 -16.30 -16.73
N CYS A 160 5.41 -16.39 -15.79
CA CYS A 160 5.50 -17.27 -14.64
C CYS A 160 5.63 -18.74 -15.07
N ASP A 161 6.45 -19.51 -14.34
CA ASP A 161 6.56 -20.96 -14.51
C ASP A 161 5.21 -21.65 -14.26
N LEU A 162 5.03 -22.86 -14.83
CA LEU A 162 3.75 -23.57 -14.81
C LEU A 162 3.18 -23.80 -13.39
N GLU A 163 4.02 -24.04 -12.40
CA GLU A 163 3.63 -24.23 -10.99
C GLU A 163 3.36 -22.91 -10.24
N THR A 164 3.43 -21.78 -10.94
CA THR A 164 3.26 -20.43 -10.39
C THR A 164 2.25 -19.61 -11.18
N THR A 165 1.65 -18.63 -10.52
CA THR A 165 0.68 -17.72 -11.13
C THR A 165 0.96 -16.29 -10.68
N PRO A 166 0.76 -15.29 -11.56
CA PRO A 166 0.87 -13.90 -11.15
C PRO A 166 -0.06 -13.56 -9.99
N ASN A 167 0.38 -12.67 -9.13
CA ASN A 167 -0.49 -12.02 -8.16
C ASN A 167 -1.49 -11.08 -8.87
N SER A 168 -2.47 -10.58 -8.11
CA SER A 168 -3.49 -9.65 -8.63
C SER A 168 -2.92 -8.36 -9.22
N GLU A 169 -1.70 -7.97 -8.80
CA GLU A 169 -1.01 -6.78 -9.27
C GLU A 169 -0.10 -7.03 -10.49
N GLY A 170 0.11 -8.29 -10.89
CA GLY A 170 1.00 -8.65 -12.00
C GLY A 170 2.48 -8.33 -11.75
N THR A 171 2.91 -8.31 -10.50
CA THR A 171 4.28 -7.94 -10.07
C THR A 171 5.10 -9.13 -9.59
N GLN A 172 4.45 -10.23 -9.20
CA GLN A 172 5.11 -11.38 -8.59
C GLN A 172 4.45 -12.69 -9.00
N CYS A 173 5.25 -13.74 -9.22
CA CYS A 173 4.77 -15.10 -9.39
C CYS A 173 4.70 -15.81 -8.03
N PHE A 174 3.52 -16.29 -7.64
CA PHE A 174 3.34 -17.12 -6.46
C PHE A 174 3.05 -18.57 -6.83
N ARG A 175 3.54 -19.51 -6.04
CA ARG A 175 3.23 -20.92 -6.22
C ARG A 175 1.74 -21.18 -5.97
N CYS A 176 1.05 -21.82 -6.90
CA CYS A 176 -0.38 -22.16 -6.75
C CYS A 176 -0.57 -23.40 -5.88
N ASN A 177 -0.33 -23.23 -4.57
CA ASN A 177 -0.35 -24.29 -3.58
C ASN A 177 -1.69 -25.06 -3.52
N GLN A 178 -2.84 -24.40 -3.60
CA GLN A 178 -4.15 -25.04 -3.47
C GLN A 178 -4.40 -26.04 -4.60
N ILE A 179 -4.19 -25.63 -5.85
CA ILE A 179 -4.41 -26.48 -7.02
C ILE A 179 -3.45 -27.65 -7.00
N LEU A 180 -2.16 -27.41 -6.76
CA LEU A 180 -1.14 -28.47 -6.72
C LEU A 180 -1.31 -29.43 -5.54
N SER A 181 -1.92 -28.97 -4.42
CA SER A 181 -2.18 -29.82 -3.25
C SER A 181 -3.42 -30.69 -3.41
N VAL A 182 -4.47 -30.19 -4.07
CA VAL A 182 -5.72 -30.94 -4.29
C VAL A 182 -5.63 -31.82 -5.53
N LEU A 183 -4.85 -31.40 -6.54
CA LEU A 183 -4.66 -32.11 -7.81
C LEU A 183 -3.19 -32.52 -7.96
N PRO A 184 -2.73 -33.59 -7.28
CA PRO A 184 -1.31 -33.97 -7.29
C PRO A 184 -0.80 -34.41 -8.67
N SER A 185 -1.71 -34.73 -9.61
CA SER A 185 -1.38 -35.06 -11.00
C SER A 185 -1.28 -33.84 -11.92
N ARG A 186 -1.60 -32.63 -11.44
CA ARG A 186 -1.50 -31.38 -12.20
C ARG A 186 -0.11 -30.78 -12.06
N THR A 187 0.35 -30.15 -13.13
CA THR A 187 1.62 -29.42 -13.19
C THR A 187 1.41 -27.94 -13.48
N ASP A 188 0.15 -27.47 -13.47
CA ASP A 188 -0.22 -26.10 -13.78
C ASP A 188 -1.18 -25.50 -12.75
N CYS A 189 -1.31 -24.17 -12.79
CA CYS A 189 -2.21 -23.41 -11.92
C CYS A 189 -3.62 -23.22 -12.51
N VAL A 190 -4.05 -24.07 -13.45
CA VAL A 190 -5.32 -23.92 -14.15
C VAL A 190 -6.35 -24.86 -13.53
N CYS A 191 -7.39 -24.28 -12.92
CA CYS A 191 -8.57 -25.04 -12.48
C CYS A 191 -9.60 -25.11 -13.62
N PRO A 192 -10.05 -26.30 -14.04
CA PRO A 192 -11.21 -26.42 -14.93
C PRO A 192 -12.43 -25.75 -14.30
N GLU A 193 -13.22 -25.00 -15.09
CA GLU A 193 -14.41 -24.31 -14.57
C GLU A 193 -15.39 -25.27 -13.89
N GLN A 194 -15.57 -26.47 -14.43
CA GLN A 194 -16.42 -27.50 -13.83
C GLN A 194 -15.93 -28.02 -12.46
N ASN A 195 -14.67 -27.77 -12.11
CA ASN A 195 -14.04 -28.23 -10.87
C ASN A 195 -13.89 -27.09 -9.85
N GLN A 196 -14.42 -25.90 -10.15
CA GLN A 196 -14.30 -24.72 -9.31
C GLN A 196 -15.55 -24.54 -8.43
N ALA A 197 -15.38 -24.64 -7.12
CA ALA A 197 -16.47 -24.39 -6.18
C ALA A 197 -16.67 -22.89 -5.88
N PRO A 198 -17.85 -22.49 -5.39
CA PRO A 198 -18.07 -21.16 -4.83
C PRO A 198 -17.01 -20.83 -3.78
N GLY A 199 -16.36 -19.67 -3.92
CA GLY A 199 -15.22 -19.27 -3.06
C GLY A 199 -13.83 -19.59 -3.63
N GLY A 200 -13.75 -20.17 -4.84
CA GLY A 200 -12.50 -20.27 -5.60
C GLY A 200 -11.63 -21.50 -5.29
N VAL A 201 -12.17 -22.48 -4.56
CA VAL A 201 -11.49 -23.75 -4.28
C VAL A 201 -11.59 -24.67 -5.50
N CYS A 202 -10.47 -25.30 -5.87
CA CYS A 202 -10.40 -26.24 -6.99
C CYS A 202 -10.45 -27.69 -6.50
N PHE A 203 -11.31 -28.51 -7.11
CA PHE A 203 -11.53 -29.92 -6.78
C PHE A 203 -11.06 -30.89 -7.87
N GLN A 204 -10.93 -32.17 -7.53
CA GLN A 204 -10.47 -33.21 -8.45
C GLN A 204 -11.54 -33.65 -9.43
N SER A 205 -12.75 -33.86 -8.93
CA SER A 205 -13.95 -34.08 -9.74
C SER A 205 -14.99 -32.98 -9.48
N PRO A 206 -15.83 -32.63 -10.47
CA PRO A 206 -17.05 -31.87 -10.22
C PRO A 206 -17.94 -32.53 -9.15
N ASP A 207 -17.89 -33.86 -9.03
CA ASP A 207 -18.67 -34.62 -8.03
C ASP A 207 -18.23 -34.34 -6.58
N ASP A 208 -17.00 -33.83 -6.38
CA ASP A 208 -16.51 -33.43 -5.05
C ASP A 208 -17.08 -32.07 -4.64
N ILE A 209 -17.61 -31.30 -5.59
CA ILE A 209 -18.35 -30.08 -5.33
C ILE A 209 -19.73 -30.48 -4.83
N VAL A 210 -19.86 -30.56 -3.51
CA VAL A 210 -21.16 -30.82 -2.88
C VAL A 210 -22.08 -29.64 -3.21
N GLU A 211 -22.97 -29.82 -4.19
CA GLU A 211 -24.11 -28.93 -4.41
C GLU A 211 -24.83 -28.75 -3.08
N GLU A 212 -25.06 -27.49 -2.73
CA GLU A 212 -25.76 -26.96 -1.56
C GLU A 212 -26.62 -28.00 -0.83
N ASN A 213 -25.99 -28.77 0.06
CA ASN A 213 -26.75 -29.53 1.04
C ASN A 213 -27.36 -28.50 1.99
N GLN A 214 -28.69 -28.55 2.16
CA GLN A 214 -29.51 -27.69 3.04
C GLN A 214 -29.14 -27.77 4.54
N GLN A 215 -27.96 -28.29 4.88
CA GLN A 215 -27.44 -28.50 6.23
C GLN A 215 -26.22 -27.61 6.56
N LEU A 216 -25.92 -26.58 5.77
CA LEU A 216 -24.95 -25.57 6.16
C LEU A 216 -25.57 -24.58 7.15
N TYR A 217 -24.94 -24.45 8.31
CA TYR A 217 -25.36 -23.49 9.34
C TYR A 217 -25.07 -22.07 8.88
N LYS A 218 -26.11 -21.24 8.79
CA LYS A 218 -26.00 -19.79 8.65
C LYS A 218 -25.37 -19.23 9.92
N VAL A 219 -24.12 -18.80 9.85
CA VAL A 219 -23.48 -18.04 10.93
C VAL A 219 -23.86 -16.57 10.75
N GLU A 220 -24.84 -16.10 11.51
CA GLU A 220 -25.16 -14.67 11.58
C GLU A 220 -24.15 -13.98 12.52
N PHE A 221 -23.29 -13.14 11.95
CA PHE A 221 -22.44 -12.26 12.73
C PHE A 221 -23.30 -11.09 13.26
N GLN A 222 -23.72 -11.17 14.51
CA GLN A 222 -24.22 -9.98 15.22
C GLN A 222 -23.03 -9.12 15.64
N PHE A 223 -22.82 -8.01 14.93
CA PHE A 223 -22.02 -6.91 15.45
C PHE A 223 -22.77 -6.27 16.62
N HIS A 224 -22.41 -6.65 17.85
CA HIS A 224 -22.75 -5.83 19.01
C HIS A 224 -21.92 -4.55 18.97
N ILE A 225 -22.44 -3.54 18.27
CA ILE A 225 -22.07 -2.15 18.53
C ILE A 225 -22.64 -1.86 19.91
N LYS A 226 -21.82 -2.03 20.96
CA LYS A 226 -22.11 -1.40 22.25
C LYS A 226 -22.08 0.10 22.00
N ASN A 227 -23.27 0.69 21.93
CA ASN A 227 -23.46 2.13 22.05
C ASN A 227 -22.75 2.59 23.32
N CYS A 228 -21.58 3.20 23.18
CA CYS A 228 -21.05 4.09 24.20
C CYS A 228 -21.97 5.29 24.25
N ALA A 229 -22.96 5.24 25.14
CA ALA A 229 -23.71 6.41 25.55
C ALA A 229 -22.77 7.34 26.32
N CYS A 230 -22.39 8.46 25.72
CA CYS A 230 -21.90 9.60 26.47
C CYS A 230 -23.12 10.27 27.13
N THR A 231 -23.20 10.17 28.45
CA THR A 231 -24.17 10.92 29.27
C THR A 231 -23.74 12.38 29.39
N SER A 232 -24.72 13.26 29.14
CA SER A 232 -24.90 14.68 29.49
C SER A 232 -23.70 15.53 29.91
#